data_AF-A0A496Y759-F1
#
_entry.id   AF-A0A496Y759-F1
#
_cell.length_a   1.000
_cell.length_b   1.000
_cell.length_c   1.000
_cell.angle_alpha   90.00
_cell.angle_beta   90.00
_cell.angle_gamma   90.00
#
_symmetry.space_group_name_H-M   'P 1'
#
loop_
_entity.id
_entity.type
_entity.pdbx_description
1 polymer ?
#
loop_
_entity_poly.entity_id
_entity_poly.type
_entity_poly.pdbx_seq_one_letter_code
_entity_poly.pdbx_strand_id
1 'polypeptide(L)'
;MLLPPGVGAWARYELGGDRLRGFNELYLAVVQEEFLQGKRCLWYESTLSGKKTALTLKMLLPADSLLELDPQRVIFKLGNAPAVELGPGMRELGALFGSSLGLGFDPEELINSIDDLLNGGSAVRVMNDEAYTINGKKLQVNHFLVETSGAGKLRLWLSADAPFFSLVKMHTKDTRVQLLDWGYTGASSKLGDSNQPLDLRGLLRSLGRNRER
;
A
#
# COMPACT_ATOMS: atom_id res chain seq x y z
N MET A 1 5.71 -7.57 -16.77
CA MET A 1 4.35 -7.86 -16.26
C MET A 1 4.45 -7.92 -14.75
N LEU A 2 3.74 -7.06 -14.01
CA LEU A 2 3.70 -7.09 -12.54
C LEU A 2 2.87 -8.31 -12.13
N LEU A 3 3.49 -9.29 -11.47
CA LEU A 3 2.75 -10.47 -10.99
C LEU A 3 2.06 -10.14 -9.66
N PRO A 4 0.81 -10.59 -9.45
CA PRO A 4 0.17 -10.47 -8.15
C PRO A 4 0.96 -11.17 -7.06
N PRO A 5 1.09 -10.58 -5.85
CA PRO A 5 1.59 -11.33 -4.71
C PRO A 5 0.64 -12.48 -4.37
N GLY A 6 1.21 -13.67 -4.13
CA GLY A 6 0.47 -14.82 -3.63
C GLY A 6 0.13 -14.72 -2.14
N VAL A 7 -0.81 -15.54 -1.67
CA VAL A 7 -1.10 -15.68 -0.23
C VAL A 7 0.17 -16.04 0.54
N GLY A 8 0.41 -15.33 1.64
CA GLY A 8 1.60 -15.47 2.45
C GLY A 8 2.70 -14.46 2.12
N ALA A 9 2.60 -13.72 1.00
CA ALA A 9 3.58 -12.69 0.65
C ALA A 9 3.43 -11.46 1.54
N TRP A 10 4.56 -10.83 1.89
CA TRP A 10 4.61 -9.60 2.68
C TRP A 10 5.82 -8.74 2.31
N ALA A 11 5.73 -7.43 2.58
CA ALA A 11 6.83 -6.49 2.44
C ALA A 11 6.76 -5.41 3.52
N ARG A 12 7.93 -4.92 3.93
CA ARG A 12 8.11 -3.81 4.88
C ARG A 12 8.85 -2.69 4.20
N TYR A 13 8.37 -1.47 4.36
CA TYR A 13 8.94 -0.27 3.79
C TYR A 13 9.19 0.77 4.87
N GLU A 14 10.32 1.44 4.80
CA GLU A 14 10.56 2.69 5.50
C GLU A 14 9.84 3.82 4.76
N LEU A 15 9.19 4.68 5.52
CA LEU A 15 8.52 5.88 5.04
C LEU A 15 9.23 7.13 5.53
N GLY A 16 9.36 8.12 4.65
CA GLY A 16 9.90 9.43 4.99
C GLY A 16 9.28 10.55 4.15
N GLY A 17 9.52 11.78 4.58
CA GLY A 17 9.03 12.99 3.92
C GLY A 17 7.86 13.67 4.64
N ASP A 18 7.49 14.85 4.17
CA ASP A 18 6.56 15.74 4.86
C ASP A 18 5.10 15.30 4.78
N ARG A 19 4.71 14.56 3.73
CA ARG A 19 3.34 14.06 3.56
C ARG A 19 3.00 12.90 4.49
N LEU A 20 4.01 12.21 5.02
CA LEU A 20 3.84 11.01 5.85
C LEU A 20 4.17 11.26 7.33
N ARG A 21 4.13 12.53 7.75
CA ARG A 21 4.43 12.93 9.14
C ARG A 21 3.60 12.13 10.14
N GLY A 22 4.30 11.45 11.03
CA GLY A 22 3.71 10.62 12.09
C GLY A 22 3.81 9.12 11.82
N PHE A 23 4.03 8.70 10.57
CA PHE A 23 4.32 7.32 10.18
C PHE A 23 5.77 7.19 9.70
N ASN A 24 6.38 6.05 9.95
CA ASN A 24 7.75 5.74 9.55
C ASN A 24 7.87 4.37 8.88
N GLU A 25 6.84 3.52 8.95
CA GLU A 25 6.86 2.20 8.35
C GLU A 25 5.52 1.88 7.68
N LEU A 26 5.59 1.20 6.54
CA LEU A 26 4.47 0.55 5.87
C LEU A 26 4.73 -0.95 5.80
N TYR A 27 3.78 -1.75 6.28
CA TYR A 27 3.75 -3.19 6.07
C TYR A 27 2.62 -3.52 5.09
N LEU A 28 2.93 -4.31 4.07
CA LEU A 28 1.96 -4.84 3.10
C LEU A 28 1.96 -6.36 3.18
N ALA A 29 0.79 -6.99 3.06
CA ALA A 29 0.66 -8.44 3.12
C ALA A 29 -0.55 -8.96 2.35
N VAL A 30 -0.44 -10.19 1.82
CA VAL A 30 -1.59 -10.99 1.39
C VAL A 30 -1.78 -12.10 2.40
N VAL A 31 -2.80 -11.98 3.24
CA VAL A 31 -2.91 -12.78 4.47
C VAL A 31 -3.85 -13.98 4.35
N GLN A 32 -4.77 -13.95 3.38
CA GLN A 32 -5.79 -14.98 3.23
C GLN A 32 -6.40 -14.95 1.83
N GLU A 33 -6.97 -16.09 1.41
CA GLU A 33 -7.82 -16.22 0.23
C GLU A 33 -9.26 -16.56 0.65
N GLU A 34 -10.22 -16.05 -0.10
CA GLU A 34 -11.66 -16.30 0.08
C GLU A 34 -12.33 -16.43 -1.29
N PHE A 35 -13.41 -17.21 -1.37
CA PHE A 35 -14.22 -17.31 -2.58
C PHE A 35 -15.56 -16.61 -2.36
N LEU A 36 -15.81 -15.53 -3.11
CA LEU A 36 -17.07 -14.81 -3.11
C LEU A 36 -17.80 -15.05 -4.43
N GLN A 37 -19.00 -15.63 -4.36
CA GLN A 37 -19.84 -15.89 -5.54
C GLN A 37 -19.09 -16.65 -6.65
N GLY A 38 -18.25 -17.61 -6.26
CA GLY A 38 -17.43 -18.41 -7.19
C GLY A 38 -16.19 -17.69 -7.74
N LYS A 39 -15.95 -16.43 -7.38
CA LYS A 39 -14.73 -15.68 -7.73
C LYS A 39 -13.71 -15.78 -6.61
N ARG A 40 -12.45 -15.98 -6.99
CA ARG A 40 -11.31 -15.99 -6.08
C ARG A 40 -10.98 -14.55 -5.68
N CYS A 41 -10.94 -14.30 -4.37
CA CYS A 41 -10.58 -13.03 -3.78
C CYS A 41 -9.43 -13.19 -2.79
N LEU A 42 -8.61 -12.16 -2.66
CA LEU A 42 -7.45 -12.13 -1.77
C LEU A 42 -7.62 -11.02 -0.75
N TRP A 43 -7.28 -11.34 0.49
CA TRP A 43 -7.21 -10.39 1.59
C TRP A 43 -5.85 -9.70 1.60
N TYR A 44 -5.83 -8.46 1.11
CA TYR A 44 -4.68 -7.56 1.21
C TYR A 44 -4.75 -6.81 2.51
N GLU A 45 -3.63 -6.67 3.20
CA GLU A 45 -3.51 -5.88 4.42
C GLU A 45 -2.39 -4.86 4.27
N SER A 46 -2.69 -3.62 4.63
CA SER A 46 -1.71 -2.54 4.75
C SER A 46 -1.72 -1.99 6.17
N THR A 47 -0.54 -1.88 6.77
CA THR A 47 -0.36 -1.28 8.10
C THR A 47 0.64 -0.15 8.01
N LEU A 48 0.18 1.07 8.23
CA LEU A 48 1.03 2.23 8.49
C LEU A 48 1.33 2.30 9.98
N SER A 49 2.61 2.27 10.34
CA SER A 49 3.07 2.37 11.73
C SER A 49 3.90 3.62 11.95
N GLY A 50 3.75 4.17 13.14
CA GLY A 50 4.45 5.35 13.63
C GLY A 50 4.75 5.22 15.13
N LYS A 51 5.46 6.19 15.70
CA LYS A 51 5.87 6.13 17.12
C LYS A 51 4.72 6.01 18.12
N LYS A 52 3.53 6.54 17.79
CA LYS A 52 2.38 6.62 18.72
C LYS A 52 1.08 6.06 18.15
N THR A 53 1.05 5.72 16.87
CA THR A 53 -0.17 5.31 16.18
C THR A 53 0.16 4.28 15.13
N ALA A 54 -0.79 3.38 14.89
CA ALA A 54 -0.77 2.45 13.79
C ALA A 54 -2.15 2.48 13.13
N LEU A 55 -2.19 2.42 11.82
CA LEU A 55 -3.41 2.32 11.04
C LEU A 55 -3.30 1.05 10.24
N THR A 56 -4.29 0.16 10.35
CA THR A 56 -4.37 -1.05 9.54
C THR A 56 -5.64 -1.07 8.72
N LEU A 57 -5.49 -1.33 7.44
CA LEU A 57 -6.57 -1.54 6.49
C LEU A 57 -6.43 -2.95 5.93
N LYS A 58 -7.51 -3.72 5.91
CA LYS A 58 -7.57 -5.05 5.30
C LYS A 58 -8.71 -5.07 4.28
N MET A 59 -8.39 -5.34 3.02
CA MET A 59 -9.29 -5.25 1.88
C MET A 59 -9.42 -6.61 1.20
N LEU A 60 -10.63 -7.00 0.86
CA LEU A 60 -10.90 -8.18 0.05
C LEU A 60 -11.06 -7.77 -1.41
N LEU A 61 -10.06 -8.08 -2.23
CA LEU A 61 -10.02 -7.71 -3.65
C LEU A 61 -10.12 -8.96 -4.53
N PRO A 62 -10.74 -8.89 -5.71
CA PRO A 62 -10.65 -9.95 -6.71
C PRO A 62 -9.19 -10.26 -7.06
N ALA A 63 -8.83 -11.54 -7.18
CA ALA A 63 -7.43 -11.94 -7.43
C ALA A 63 -6.92 -11.51 -8.82
N ASP A 64 -7.84 -11.25 -9.75
CA ASP A 64 -7.63 -10.78 -11.10
C ASP A 64 -7.60 -9.24 -11.23
N SER A 65 -7.94 -8.51 -10.17
CA SER A 65 -8.10 -7.04 -10.23
C SER A 65 -7.23 -6.31 -9.20
N LEU A 66 -5.91 -6.33 -9.44
CA LEU A 66 -4.95 -5.59 -8.62
C LEU A 66 -4.96 -4.08 -8.85
N LEU A 67 -5.43 -3.65 -10.02
CA LEU A 67 -5.41 -2.25 -10.45
C LEU A 67 -6.77 -1.57 -10.23
N GLU A 68 -7.87 -2.32 -10.26
CA GLU A 68 -9.19 -1.77 -9.92
C GLU A 68 -9.35 -1.91 -8.40
N LEU A 69 -9.07 -0.82 -7.68
CA LEU A 69 -9.20 -0.73 -6.23
C LEU A 69 -10.69 -0.71 -5.79
N ASP A 70 -11.47 -1.72 -6.19
CA ASP A 70 -12.87 -1.92 -5.79
C ASP A 70 -13.01 -3.07 -4.78
N PRO A 71 -12.74 -2.80 -3.48
CA PRO A 71 -12.80 -3.82 -2.46
C PRO A 71 -14.23 -4.29 -2.19
N GLN A 72 -14.42 -5.61 -2.22
CA GLN A 72 -15.69 -6.25 -1.85
C GLN A 72 -15.99 -6.07 -0.36
N ARG A 73 -14.95 -6.04 0.48
CA ARG A 73 -15.01 -5.83 1.93
C ARG A 73 -13.81 -5.04 2.38
N VAL A 74 -14.00 -4.20 3.39
CA VAL A 74 -12.93 -3.39 3.98
C VAL A 74 -13.04 -3.46 5.50
N ILE A 75 -11.94 -3.81 6.16
CA ILE A 75 -11.80 -3.80 7.61
C ILE A 75 -10.75 -2.76 7.97
N PHE A 76 -11.06 -1.91 8.95
CA PHE A 76 -10.23 -0.80 9.39
C PHE A 76 -9.93 -0.91 10.89
N LYS A 77 -8.71 -0.55 11.28
CA LYS A 77 -8.29 -0.46 12.68
C LYS A 77 -7.33 0.72 12.89
N LEU A 78 -7.56 1.46 13.98
CA LEU A 78 -6.72 2.58 14.41
C LEU A 78 -6.17 2.32 15.82
N GLY A 79 -4.86 2.17 15.92
CA GLY A 79 -4.13 1.89 17.15
C GLY A 79 -4.68 0.66 17.86
N ASN A 80 -5.07 0.85 19.11
CA ASN A 80 -5.62 -0.21 19.97
C ASN A 80 -7.15 -0.33 19.88
N ALA A 81 -7.82 0.44 19.02
CA ALA A 81 -9.27 0.30 18.84
C ALA A 81 -9.61 -1.07 18.24
N PRO A 82 -10.83 -1.59 18.45
CA PRO A 82 -11.32 -2.78 17.76
C PRO A 82 -11.23 -2.63 16.24
N ALA A 83 -10.97 -3.73 15.53
CA ALA A 83 -11.09 -3.74 14.08
C ALA A 83 -12.56 -3.68 13.68
N VAL A 84 -12.83 -2.99 12.59
CA VAL A 84 -14.18 -2.67 12.18
C VAL A 84 -14.37 -2.88 10.69
N GLU A 85 -15.40 -3.65 10.33
CA GLU A 85 -15.83 -3.77 8.94
C GLU A 85 -16.63 -2.54 8.50
N LEU A 86 -16.20 -1.92 7.41
CA LEU A 86 -16.84 -0.74 6.83
C LEU A 86 -18.03 -1.16 5.96
N GLY A 87 -19.17 -0.50 6.14
CA GLY A 87 -20.36 -0.74 5.32
C GLY A 87 -20.17 -0.27 3.86
N PRO A 88 -21.09 -0.65 2.94
CA PRO A 88 -20.98 -0.34 1.51
C PRO A 88 -20.73 1.14 1.18
N GLY A 89 -21.42 2.07 1.85
CA GLY A 89 -21.22 3.51 1.64
C GLY A 89 -19.91 4.09 2.21
N MET A 90 -19.13 3.29 2.93
CA MET A 90 -17.80 3.65 3.45
C MET A 90 -16.68 2.90 2.72
N ARG A 91 -17.00 2.09 1.70
CA ARG A 91 -16.01 1.42 0.86
C ARG A 91 -15.19 2.40 0.05
N GLU A 92 -15.79 3.50 -0.40
CA GLU A 92 -15.07 4.61 -1.04
C GLU A 92 -14.02 5.23 -0.10
N LEU A 93 -14.28 5.26 1.21
CA LEU A 93 -13.26 5.61 2.20
C LEU A 93 -12.19 4.53 2.32
N GLY A 94 -12.52 3.25 2.23
CA GLY A 94 -11.53 2.18 2.12
C GLY A 94 -10.63 2.31 0.87
N ALA A 95 -11.23 2.60 -0.28
CA ALA A 95 -10.53 2.85 -1.54
C ALA A 95 -9.68 4.13 -1.45
N LEU A 96 -10.22 5.23 -0.89
CA LEU A 96 -9.48 6.45 -0.58
C LEU A 96 -8.34 6.19 0.40
N PHE A 97 -8.47 5.32 1.39
CA PHE A 97 -7.36 5.00 2.29
C PHE A 97 -6.31 4.12 1.58
N GLY A 98 -6.75 3.17 0.76
CA GLY A 98 -5.88 2.39 -0.12
C GLY A 98 -5.15 3.24 -1.16
N SER A 99 -5.77 4.34 -1.61
CA SER A 99 -5.22 5.22 -2.65
C SER A 99 -4.47 6.44 -2.13
N SER A 100 -4.96 7.09 -1.07
CA SER A 100 -4.48 8.40 -0.61
C SER A 100 -3.78 8.40 0.76
N LEU A 101 -3.84 7.31 1.53
CA LEU A 101 -3.14 7.21 2.81
C LEU A 101 -1.91 6.31 2.71
N GLY A 102 -0.79 6.91 2.30
CA GLY A 102 0.52 6.43 2.77
C GLY A 102 1.69 6.59 1.82
N LEU A 103 1.49 6.89 0.53
CA LEU A 103 2.60 6.96 -0.43
C LEU A 103 2.75 8.32 -1.12
N GLY A 104 1.84 9.27 -0.86
CA GLY A 104 1.96 10.64 -1.34
C GLY A 104 1.78 10.82 -2.84
N PHE A 105 1.31 9.78 -3.55
CA PHE A 105 0.94 9.81 -4.96
C PHE A 105 -0.48 9.26 -5.14
N ASP A 106 -1.15 9.70 -6.20
CA ASP A 106 -2.42 9.15 -6.65
C ASP A 106 -2.16 7.81 -7.36
N PRO A 107 -2.74 6.67 -6.94
CA PRO A 107 -2.50 5.39 -7.61
C PRO A 107 -2.97 5.41 -9.05
N GLU A 108 -3.97 6.20 -9.42
CA GLU A 108 -4.30 6.39 -10.82
C GLU A 108 -3.12 7.06 -11.54
N GLU A 109 -2.45 8.03 -10.93
CA GLU A 109 -1.25 8.65 -11.48
C GLU A 109 -0.07 7.67 -11.56
N LEU A 110 0.14 6.81 -10.56
CA LEU A 110 1.18 5.77 -10.62
C LEU A 110 0.85 4.71 -11.68
N ILE A 111 -0.40 4.24 -11.75
CA ILE A 111 -0.84 3.24 -12.72
C ILE A 111 -0.75 3.83 -14.12
N ASN A 112 -1.25 5.05 -14.34
CA ASN A 112 -1.09 5.76 -15.62
C ASN A 112 0.40 5.96 -15.96
N SER A 113 1.25 6.25 -14.98
CA SER A 113 2.71 6.36 -15.20
C SER A 113 3.37 5.02 -15.53
N ILE A 114 2.92 3.92 -14.92
CA ILE A 114 3.38 2.56 -15.21
C ILE A 114 2.87 2.11 -16.58
N ASP A 115 1.63 2.41 -16.94
CA ASP A 115 1.06 2.13 -18.25
C ASP A 115 1.75 2.97 -19.33
N ASP A 116 2.03 4.25 -19.08
CA ASP A 116 2.85 5.09 -19.98
C ASP A 116 4.26 4.50 -20.14
N LEU A 117 4.89 4.01 -19.06
CA LEU A 117 6.17 3.29 -19.13
C LEU A 117 6.06 2.03 -20.01
N LEU A 118 5.01 1.22 -19.82
CA LEU A 118 4.79 -0.02 -20.57
C LEU A 118 4.45 0.25 -22.05
N ASN A 119 3.82 1.39 -22.35
CA ASN A 119 3.41 1.79 -23.69
C ASN A 119 4.42 2.72 -24.39
N GLY A 120 5.56 3.03 -23.77
CA GLY A 120 6.65 3.82 -24.38
C GLY A 120 6.40 5.33 -24.44
N GLY A 121 5.62 5.88 -23.51
CA GLY A 121 5.36 7.31 -23.40
C GLY A 121 6.60 8.16 -23.11
N SER A 122 6.65 9.37 -23.70
CA SER A 122 7.80 10.30 -23.67
C SER A 122 8.19 10.83 -22.28
N ALA A 123 7.37 10.57 -21.25
CA ALA A 123 7.52 11.10 -19.90
C ALA A 123 8.43 10.24 -19.00
N VAL A 124 8.82 9.05 -19.45
CA VAL A 124 9.60 8.11 -18.64
C VAL A 124 11.01 7.92 -19.20
N ARG A 125 12.00 8.12 -18.32
CA ARG A 125 13.42 7.93 -18.65
C ARG A 125 13.97 6.78 -17.83
N VAL A 126 14.47 5.75 -18.51
CA VAL A 126 15.30 4.73 -17.89
C VAL A 126 16.63 5.37 -17.52
N MET A 127 16.99 5.31 -16.25
CA MET A 127 18.19 5.96 -15.74
C MET A 127 19.38 5.01 -15.80
N ASN A 128 19.37 3.95 -14.99
CA ASN A 128 20.43 2.94 -14.89
C ASN A 128 19.90 1.68 -14.20
N ASP A 129 20.64 0.58 -14.35
CA ASP A 129 20.46 -0.63 -13.53
C ASP A 129 21.36 -0.56 -12.29
N GLU A 130 20.81 -0.90 -11.14
CA GLU A 130 21.46 -0.83 -9.83
C GLU A 130 21.29 -2.17 -9.09
N ALA A 131 22.31 -2.59 -8.35
CA ALA A 131 22.19 -3.74 -7.45
C ALA A 131 21.98 -3.26 -6.00
N TYR A 132 20.90 -3.73 -5.38
CA TYR A 132 20.61 -3.47 -3.96
C TYR A 132 20.83 -4.73 -3.13
N THR A 133 21.33 -4.56 -1.90
CA THR A 133 21.34 -5.64 -0.89
C THR A 133 20.46 -5.21 0.27
N ILE A 134 19.39 -5.97 0.51
CA ILE A 134 18.44 -5.75 1.59
C ILE A 134 18.35 -7.05 2.39
N ASN A 135 18.66 -7.01 3.68
CA ASN A 135 18.73 -8.17 4.57
C ASN A 135 19.48 -9.37 3.98
N GLY A 136 20.61 -9.11 3.31
CA GLY A 136 21.46 -10.13 2.69
C GLY A 136 20.95 -10.67 1.35
N LYS A 137 19.74 -10.31 0.91
CA LYS A 137 19.19 -10.64 -0.41
C LYS A 137 19.63 -9.59 -1.43
N LYS A 138 20.15 -10.05 -2.56
CA LYS A 138 20.51 -9.17 -3.68
C LYS A 138 19.31 -9.00 -4.61
N LEU A 139 19.08 -7.77 -5.05
CA LEU A 139 18.04 -7.39 -6.00
C LEU A 139 18.70 -6.70 -7.20
N GLN A 140 18.30 -7.11 -8.40
CA GLN A 140 18.52 -6.31 -9.60
C GLN A 140 17.39 -5.32 -9.75
N VAL A 141 17.73 -4.05 -9.90
CA VAL A 141 16.79 -2.95 -9.80
C VAL A 141 16.94 -2.04 -11.01
N ASN A 142 15.83 -1.78 -11.69
CA ASN A 142 15.77 -0.82 -12.78
C ASN A 142 15.30 0.52 -12.21
N HIS A 143 16.07 1.58 -12.44
CA HIS A 143 15.75 2.93 -11.97
C HIS A 143 15.10 3.75 -13.09
N PHE A 144 13.93 4.30 -12.81
CA PHE A 144 13.15 5.13 -13.70
C PHE A 144 12.96 6.53 -13.12
N LEU A 145 12.98 7.53 -14.00
CA LEU A 145 12.51 8.88 -13.72
C LEU A 145 11.24 9.11 -14.55
N VAL A 146 10.14 9.38 -13.87
CA VAL A 146 8.86 9.78 -14.46
C VAL A 146 8.67 11.27 -14.21
N GLU A 147 8.45 12.04 -15.28
CA GLU A 147 8.10 13.46 -15.18
C GLU A 147 6.61 13.61 -15.49
N THR A 148 5.79 13.87 -14.47
CA THR A 148 4.35 14.12 -14.68
C THR A 148 4.10 15.62 -14.81
N SER A 149 3.15 15.99 -15.66
CA SER A 149 2.81 17.38 -15.98
C SER A 149 2.24 18.17 -14.79
N GLY A 150 1.84 17.50 -13.70
CA GLY A 150 1.24 18.11 -12.51
C GLY A 150 1.93 17.81 -11.17
N ALA A 151 2.49 16.61 -10.95
CA ALA A 151 3.05 16.20 -9.65
C ALA A 151 4.59 16.30 -9.55
N GLY A 152 5.26 16.65 -10.65
CA GLY A 152 6.70 16.87 -10.70
C GLY A 152 7.48 15.61 -11.04
N LYS A 153 8.63 15.41 -10.39
CA LYS A 153 9.55 14.29 -10.69
C LYS A 153 9.34 13.15 -9.70
N LEU A 154 8.98 11.98 -10.23
CA LEU A 154 8.87 10.73 -9.50
C LEU A 154 10.05 9.82 -9.89
N ARG A 155 10.81 9.36 -8.92
CA ARG A 155 11.85 8.34 -9.14
C ARG A 155 11.37 7.01 -8.59
N LEU A 156 11.44 5.97 -9.42
CA LEU A 156 11.05 4.61 -9.09
C LEU A 156 12.22 3.66 -9.28
N TRP A 157 12.35 2.72 -8.36
CA TRP A 157 13.29 1.62 -8.41
C TRP A 157 12.48 0.34 -8.33
N LEU A 158 12.46 -0.40 -9.44
CA LEU A 158 11.62 -1.57 -9.60
C LEU A 158 12.47 -2.84 -9.75
N SER A 159 12.05 -3.92 -9.11
CA SER A 159 12.67 -5.24 -9.22
C SER A 159 11.58 -6.31 -9.33
N ALA A 160 11.74 -7.25 -10.26
CA ALA A 160 10.85 -8.39 -10.41
C ALA A 160 10.81 -9.28 -9.14
N ASP A 161 11.87 -9.22 -8.33
CA ASP A 161 12.02 -9.98 -7.10
C ASP A 161 11.33 -9.32 -5.89
N ALA A 162 10.82 -8.09 -6.04
CA ALA A 162 10.02 -7.44 -5.00
C ALA A 162 8.54 -7.85 -5.12
N PRO A 163 7.89 -8.35 -4.05
CA PRO A 163 6.60 -9.04 -4.16
C PRO A 163 5.40 -8.11 -4.35
N PHE A 164 5.50 -6.84 -3.97
CA PHE A 164 4.41 -5.87 -4.10
C PHE A 164 4.79 -4.83 -5.16
N PHE A 165 4.06 -4.85 -6.28
CA PHE A 165 4.19 -3.90 -7.39
C PHE A 165 5.62 -3.74 -7.93
N SER A 166 6.46 -4.77 -7.73
CA SER A 166 7.90 -4.71 -8.00
C SER A 166 8.62 -3.55 -7.32
N LEU A 167 8.03 -2.89 -6.32
CA LEU A 167 8.56 -1.64 -5.77
C LEU A 167 9.68 -1.93 -4.75
N VAL A 168 10.88 -1.44 -5.05
CA VAL A 168 12.02 -1.44 -4.12
C VAL A 168 12.17 -0.08 -3.45
N LYS A 169 12.02 1.01 -4.20
CA LYS A 169 12.17 2.36 -3.67
C LYS A 169 11.40 3.35 -4.52
N MET A 170 10.90 4.39 -3.87
CA MET A 170 10.26 5.54 -4.50
C MET A 170 10.75 6.82 -3.85
N HIS A 171 10.90 7.86 -4.66
CA HIS A 171 11.23 9.18 -4.19
C HIS A 171 10.51 10.25 -5.01
N THR A 172 9.75 11.10 -4.32
CA THR A 172 9.21 12.38 -4.82
C THR A 172 9.81 13.52 -4.00
N LYS A 173 9.45 14.77 -4.30
CA LYS A 173 9.91 15.93 -3.51
C LYS A 173 9.57 15.80 -2.01
N ASP A 174 8.38 15.29 -1.70
CA ASP A 174 7.83 15.32 -0.34
C ASP A 174 7.68 13.93 0.28
N THR A 175 8.10 12.87 -0.41
CA THR A 175 7.87 11.49 0.03
C THR A 175 9.00 10.56 -0.40
N ARG A 176 9.40 9.68 0.52
CA ARG A 176 10.35 8.60 0.30
C ARG A 176 9.76 7.30 0.81
N VAL A 177 9.88 6.26 0.01
CA VAL A 177 9.49 4.89 0.36
C VAL A 177 10.66 3.99 0.02
N GLN A 178 11.10 3.15 0.93
CA GLN A 178 12.23 2.24 0.70
C GLN A 178 11.98 0.88 1.31
N LEU A 179 12.11 -0.18 0.51
CA LEU A 179 11.97 -1.55 0.95
C LEU A 179 13.03 -1.88 2.01
N LEU A 180 12.59 -2.41 3.14
CA LEU A 180 13.40 -2.85 4.26
C LEU A 180 13.53 -4.37 4.32
N ASP A 181 12.46 -5.09 3.97
CA ASP A 181 12.44 -6.55 3.89
C ASP A 181 11.19 -7.03 3.16
N TRP A 182 11.20 -8.29 2.73
CA TRP A 182 10.07 -8.96 2.13
C TRP A 182 10.17 -10.47 2.23
N GLY A 183 9.04 -11.15 2.07
CA GLY A 183 8.97 -12.59 1.90
C GLY A 183 7.82 -12.98 1.00
N TYR A 184 7.93 -14.14 0.37
CA TYR A 184 6.85 -14.74 -0.43
C TYR A 184 5.91 -15.61 0.41
N THR A 185 6.28 -15.89 1.67
CA THR A 185 5.54 -16.72 2.62
C THR A 185 5.65 -16.15 4.02
N GLY A 186 4.71 -16.55 4.89
CA GLY A 186 4.75 -16.21 6.33
C GLY A 186 4.04 -14.92 6.70
N ALA A 187 3.29 -14.29 5.78
CA ALA A 187 2.44 -13.17 6.11
C ALA A 187 1.40 -13.55 7.17
N SER A 188 1.25 -12.68 8.16
CA SER A 188 0.24 -12.80 9.23
C SER A 188 -0.55 -11.50 9.32
N SER A 189 -1.86 -11.60 9.55
CA SER A 189 -2.70 -10.43 9.78
C SER A 189 -2.37 -9.74 11.10
N LYS A 190 -2.32 -8.41 11.09
CA LYS A 190 -2.12 -7.53 12.24
C LYS A 190 -3.44 -7.16 12.93
N LEU A 191 -4.58 -7.50 12.33
CA LEU A 191 -5.90 -7.15 12.88
C LEU A 191 -6.33 -8.03 14.07
N GLY A 192 -5.79 -9.24 14.20
CA GLY A 192 -6.29 -10.24 15.17
C GLY A 192 -7.69 -10.75 14.82
N ASP A 193 -8.26 -11.64 15.65
CA ASP A 193 -9.52 -12.34 15.32
C ASP A 193 -10.81 -11.55 15.63
N SER A 194 -10.72 -10.35 16.23
CA SER A 194 -11.91 -9.61 16.68
C SER A 194 -12.32 -8.51 15.70
N ASN A 195 -13.37 -8.77 14.92
CA ASN A 195 -14.08 -7.75 14.14
C ASN A 195 -15.36 -7.34 14.88
N GLN A 196 -15.49 -6.07 15.25
CA GLN A 196 -16.75 -5.51 15.76
C GLN A 196 -17.39 -4.60 14.71
N PRO A 197 -18.73 -4.49 14.65
CA PRO A 197 -19.40 -3.51 13.78
C PRO A 197 -19.00 -2.07 14.14
N LEU A 198 -18.95 -1.18 13.14
CA LEU A 198 -18.55 0.22 13.32
C LEU A 198 -19.53 1.01 14.19
N ASP A 199 -19.11 1.47 15.37
CA ASP A 199 -19.74 2.62 16.03
C ASP A 199 -19.16 3.92 15.47
N LEU A 200 -19.79 4.43 14.40
CA LEU A 200 -19.46 5.71 13.76
C LEU A 200 -19.44 6.88 14.76
N ARG A 201 -20.28 6.87 15.81
CA ARG A 201 -20.33 7.93 16.81
C ARG A 201 -19.17 7.87 17.79
N GLY A 202 -18.64 6.67 18.06
CA GLY A 202 -17.44 6.48 18.87
C GLY A 202 -16.18 6.96 18.15
N LEU A 203 -16.04 6.60 16.87
CA LEU A 203 -14.88 6.94 16.05
C LEU A 203 -14.75 8.46 15.81
N LEU A 204 -15.84 9.14 15.42
CA LEU A 204 -15.84 10.60 15.22
C LEU A 204 -15.52 11.37 16.51
N ARG A 205 -15.97 10.89 17.68
CA ARG A 205 -15.63 11.48 18.98
C ARG A 205 -14.15 11.32 19.32
N SER A 206 -13.51 10.21 18.96
CA SER A 206 -12.07 10.01 19.19
C SER A 206 -11.19 10.89 18.29
N LEU A 207 -11.60 11.12 17.04
CA LEU A 207 -10.87 11.96 16.08
C LEU A 207 -11.06 13.47 16.37
N GLY A 208 -12.23 13.89 16.85
CA GLY A 208 -12.51 15.28 17.20
C GLY A 208 -11.81 15.78 18.48
N ARG A 209 -11.54 14.90 19.46
CA ARG A 209 -10.93 15.29 20.76
C ARG A 209 -9.44 15.63 20.69
N ASN A 210 -8.74 15.33 19.60
CA ASN A 210 -7.32 15.67 19.44
C ASN A 210 -7.08 17.07 18.86
N ARG A 211 -8.13 17.87 18.60
CA ARG A 211 -8.00 19.26 18.12
C ARG A 211 -8.07 20.33 19.23
N GLU A 212 -8.30 19.95 20.48
CA GLU A 212 -8.47 20.88 21.61
C GLU A 212 -7.38 20.76 22.70
N ARG A 213 -6.17 20.30 22.35
CA ARG A 213 -5.02 20.34 23.27
C ARG A 213 -3.78 20.91 22.61
#